data_AF-A0AAV7XXU7-F1
#
_entry.id   AF-A0AAV7XXU7-F1
#
_cell.length_a   1.000
_cell.length_b   1.000
_cell.length_c   1.000
_cell.angle_alpha   90.00
_cell.angle_beta   90.00
_cell.angle_gamma   90.00
#
_symmetry.space_group_name_H-M   'P 1'
#
loop_
_entity.id
_entity.type
_entity.pdbx_description
1 polymer ?
#
loop_
_entity_poly.entity_id
_entity_poly.type
_entity_poly.pdbx_seq_one_letter_code
_entity_poly.pdbx_strand_id
1 'polypeptide(L)'
;MRGGAWRPSARSRAAPVARTCSEAPPGARITRTLSLTLTRPSLSLSLFRRWFCHFDDDNYVNIPRLVRVLGDYSPQQDWYLGKPSTKAPLEIISRENKSQKISFWFATGGAGFCLSRALALKMLPVAGGGKFISIGEKIRLPDDVTMGYVIEHLLRKPLTVIDQFHSHFEPMKFIRQETMHEQITFSYSRYSKNEVNVLKVDGFDSRLDPTRFLSLHCLLFSYLSFCPR
;
A
#
# COMPACT_ATOMS: atom_id res chain seq x y z
N MET A 1 -28.96 47.97 26.08
CA MET A 1 -28.50 46.65 26.57
C MET A 1 -29.50 45.58 26.18
N ARG A 2 -29.11 44.64 25.32
CA ARG A 2 -29.55 43.23 25.23
C ARG A 2 -28.70 42.59 24.13
N GLY A 3 -27.68 41.86 24.56
CA GLY A 3 -26.79 41.10 23.68
C GLY A 3 -27.49 39.83 23.19
N GLY A 4 -27.42 39.57 21.88
CA GLY A 4 -27.80 38.31 21.26
C GLY A 4 -26.56 37.55 20.84
N ALA A 5 -26.33 36.40 21.47
CA ALA A 5 -25.17 35.54 21.28
C ALA A 5 -25.15 34.91 19.89
N TRP A 6 -24.02 35.05 19.19
CA TRP A 6 -23.73 34.35 17.95
C TRP A 6 -23.31 32.91 18.28
N ARG A 7 -24.13 31.92 17.91
CA ARG A 7 -23.77 30.49 17.98
C ARG A 7 -23.03 30.10 16.70
N PRO A 8 -21.80 29.55 16.75
CA PRO A 8 -21.21 28.94 15.58
C PRO A 8 -21.85 27.57 15.32
N SER A 9 -22.44 27.43 14.14
CA SER A 9 -22.88 26.16 13.57
C SER A 9 -21.71 25.18 13.47
N ALA A 10 -21.89 24.00 14.05
CA ALA A 10 -20.94 22.91 14.02
C ALA A 10 -20.79 22.39 12.58
N ARG A 11 -19.69 22.75 11.91
CA ARG A 11 -19.26 22.05 10.69
C ARG A 11 -18.81 20.64 11.09
N SER A 12 -19.67 19.67 10.84
CA SER A 12 -19.30 18.25 10.84
C SER A 12 -18.09 18.06 9.92
N ARG A 13 -16.94 17.68 10.49
CA ARG A 13 -15.79 17.24 9.70
C ARG A 13 -16.20 15.94 9.01
N ALA A 14 -16.45 16.01 7.71
CA ALA A 14 -16.61 14.83 6.89
C ALA A 14 -15.33 13.98 7.02
N ALA A 15 -15.48 12.74 7.50
CA ALA A 15 -14.42 11.75 7.47
C ALA A 15 -14.00 11.53 5.99
N PRO A 16 -12.70 11.35 5.70
CA PRO A 16 -12.27 11.07 4.34
C PRO A 16 -12.78 9.68 3.94
N VAL A 17 -13.80 9.66 3.09
CA VAL A 17 -14.30 8.43 2.46
C VAL A 17 -13.23 7.92 1.50
N ALA A 18 -12.55 6.83 1.87
CA ALA A 18 -11.80 6.03 0.92
C ALA A 18 -12.81 5.46 -0.08
N ARG A 19 -12.80 5.94 -1.33
CA ARG A 19 -13.61 5.33 -2.39
C ARG A 19 -12.94 4.02 -2.78
N THR A 20 -13.70 2.95 -2.68
CA THR A 20 -13.36 1.61 -3.16
C THR A 20 -13.12 1.64 -4.67
N CYS A 21 -12.04 0.99 -5.10
CA CYS A 21 -11.74 0.72 -6.51
C CYS A 21 -12.70 -0.35 -7.04
N SER A 22 -13.99 -0.05 -7.22
CA SER A 22 -14.99 -1.06 -7.63
C SER A 22 -15.26 -1.13 -9.14
N GLU A 23 -14.37 -0.62 -10.00
CA GLU A 23 -14.51 -0.72 -11.46
C GLU A 23 -13.24 -1.24 -12.14
N ALA A 24 -12.65 -2.31 -11.59
CA ALA A 24 -11.55 -3.02 -12.24
C ALA A 24 -11.98 -4.45 -12.60
N PRO A 25 -11.88 -4.89 -13.87
CA PRO A 25 -12.13 -6.28 -14.23
C PRO A 25 -11.09 -7.20 -13.55
N PRO A 26 -11.40 -8.50 -13.36
CA PRO A 26 -10.54 -9.43 -12.63
C PRO A 26 -9.15 -9.51 -13.28
N GLY A 27 -8.08 -9.30 -12.51
CA GLY A 27 -6.68 -9.36 -12.99
C GLY A 27 -5.99 -8.00 -13.23
N ALA A 28 -6.55 -6.88 -12.74
CA ALA A 28 -5.93 -5.56 -12.86
C ALA A 28 -4.66 -5.42 -11.97
N ARG A 29 -3.51 -5.81 -12.53
CA ARG A 29 -2.17 -5.55 -11.95
C ARG A 29 -1.98 -4.04 -11.73
N ILE A 30 -1.25 -3.68 -10.67
CA ILE A 30 -0.78 -2.34 -10.22
C ILE A 30 -0.71 -1.29 -11.35
N THR A 31 -0.24 -1.71 -12.52
CA THR A 31 -0.30 -1.02 -13.82
C THR A 31 -1.56 -0.17 -14.07
N ARG A 32 -2.79 -0.68 -13.86
CA ARG A 32 -4.00 0.03 -14.31
C ARG A 32 -4.43 1.15 -13.37
N THR A 33 -4.32 0.96 -12.06
CA THR A 33 -4.74 1.97 -11.07
C THR A 33 -3.80 3.17 -11.09
N LEU A 34 -2.49 2.96 -11.18
CA LEU A 34 -1.54 4.06 -11.33
C LEU A 34 -1.63 4.71 -12.71
N SER A 35 -1.68 3.92 -13.80
CA SER A 35 -1.77 4.48 -15.14
C SER A 35 -3.06 5.27 -15.34
N LEU A 36 -4.24 4.79 -14.90
CA LEU A 36 -5.50 5.54 -15.03
C LEU A 36 -5.52 6.83 -14.19
N THR A 37 -4.85 6.84 -13.04
CA THR A 37 -4.73 8.04 -12.19
C THR A 37 -3.69 9.03 -12.74
N LEU A 38 -2.71 8.55 -13.50
CA LEU A 38 -1.60 9.33 -14.07
C LEU A 38 -1.82 9.75 -15.54
N THR A 39 -2.81 9.20 -16.26
CA THR A 39 -2.98 9.39 -17.73
C THR A 39 -4.26 10.09 -18.16
N ARG A 40 -5.20 10.45 -17.26
CA ARG A 40 -6.40 11.22 -17.62
C ARG A 40 -6.15 12.73 -17.46
N PRO A 41 -6.02 13.52 -18.54
CA PRO A 41 -5.74 14.96 -18.45
C PRO A 41 -7.02 15.81 -18.26
N SER A 42 -8.21 15.21 -18.23
CA SER A 42 -9.49 15.93 -18.34
C SER A 42 -10.44 15.82 -17.14
N LEU A 43 -9.99 15.25 -16.01
CA LEU A 43 -10.56 15.62 -14.71
C LEU A 43 -9.45 16.30 -13.94
N SER A 44 -9.62 17.60 -13.75
CA SER A 44 -8.82 18.48 -12.92
C SER A 44 -8.07 17.75 -11.80
N LEU A 45 -6.82 18.16 -11.57
CA LEU A 45 -6.05 18.00 -10.33
C LEU A 45 -6.84 18.38 -9.03
N SER A 46 -8.13 18.73 -9.10
CA SER A 46 -9.12 18.78 -8.03
C SER A 46 -9.58 17.35 -7.67
N LEU A 47 -9.05 16.68 -6.65
CA LEU A 47 -8.85 17.09 -5.28
C LEU A 47 -7.61 16.40 -4.75
N PHE A 48 -6.64 17.18 -4.27
CA PHE A 48 -5.31 16.76 -3.80
C PHE A 48 -5.33 15.54 -2.86
N ARG A 49 -5.18 14.33 -3.42
CA ARG A 49 -4.77 13.17 -2.62
C ARG A 49 -3.30 13.38 -2.24
N ARG A 50 -3.03 13.45 -0.92
CA ARG A 50 -1.68 13.63 -0.36
C ARG A 50 -0.81 12.39 -0.52
N TRP A 51 -1.44 11.22 -0.59
CA TRP A 51 -0.82 9.90 -0.61
C TRP A 51 -1.54 8.98 -1.60
N PHE A 52 -0.77 8.13 -2.27
CA PHE A 52 -1.24 7.06 -3.14
C PHE A 52 -0.71 5.75 -2.57
N CYS A 53 -1.58 4.85 -2.14
CA CYS A 53 -1.16 3.56 -1.60
C CYS A 53 -1.68 2.42 -2.47
N HIS A 54 -0.86 1.39 -2.63
CA HIS A 54 -1.20 0.13 -3.28
C HIS A 54 -1.31 -0.96 -2.24
N PHE A 55 -2.30 -1.83 -2.39
CA PHE A 55 -2.54 -3.03 -1.58
C PHE A 55 -3.16 -4.10 -2.49
N ASP A 56 -2.79 -5.36 -2.30
CA ASP A 56 -3.37 -6.49 -3.03
C ASP A 56 -4.73 -6.90 -2.41
N ASP A 57 -5.50 -7.74 -3.13
CA ASP A 57 -6.82 -8.22 -2.68
C ASP A 57 -6.74 -9.20 -1.51
N ASP A 58 -5.55 -9.74 -1.24
CA ASP A 58 -5.24 -10.57 -0.08
C ASP A 58 -4.74 -9.78 1.15
N ASN A 59 -4.74 -8.44 1.09
CA ASN A 59 -4.25 -7.59 2.18
C ASN A 59 -5.37 -7.14 3.13
N TYR A 60 -5.12 -7.22 4.43
CA TYR A 60 -5.87 -6.48 5.45
C TYR A 60 -5.13 -5.19 5.78
N VAL A 61 -5.84 -4.06 5.79
CA VAL A 61 -5.23 -2.75 6.07
C VAL A 61 -5.81 -2.13 7.34
N ASN A 62 -4.96 -1.93 8.35
CA ASN A 62 -5.28 -1.15 9.54
C ASN A 62 -5.21 0.35 9.21
N ILE A 63 -6.31 0.89 8.68
CA ILE A 63 -6.41 2.27 8.21
C ILE A 63 -6.05 3.31 9.30
N PRO A 64 -6.51 3.20 10.56
CA PRO A 64 -6.08 4.13 11.62
C PRO A 64 -4.56 4.16 11.81
N ARG A 65 -3.90 3.00 11.76
CA ARG A 65 -2.44 2.93 11.88
C ARG A 65 -1.73 3.50 10.65
N LEU A 66 -2.21 3.17 9.44
CA LEU A 66 -1.71 3.75 8.20
C LEU A 66 -1.73 5.28 8.23
N VAL A 67 -2.88 5.87 8.57
CA VAL A 67 -3.05 7.33 8.60
C VAL A 67 -2.11 7.99 9.61
N ARG A 68 -1.88 7.39 10.78
CA ARG A 68 -0.93 7.90 11.78
C ARG A 68 0.48 7.93 11.20
N VAL A 69 0.95 6.81 10.65
CA VAL A 69 2.31 6.71 10.09
C VAL A 69 2.49 7.67 8.91
N LEU A 70 1.51 7.79 8.00
CA LEU A 70 1.55 8.77 6.91
C LEU A 70 1.53 10.23 7.39
N GLY A 71 1.05 10.49 8.61
CA GLY A 71 1.05 11.81 9.23
C GLY A 71 2.44 12.28 9.65
N ASP A 72 3.38 11.35 9.85
CA ASP A 72 4.77 11.65 10.24
C ASP A 72 5.62 12.14 9.06
N TYR A 73 5.10 12.06 7.83
CA TYR A 73 5.80 12.40 6.59
C TYR A 73 5.10 13.53 5.84
N SER A 74 5.88 14.50 5.35
CA SER A 74 5.35 15.58 4.52
C SER A 74 5.02 15.08 3.09
N PRO A 75 3.78 15.17 2.60
CA PRO A 75 3.42 14.74 1.25
C PRO A 75 3.98 15.66 0.14
N GLN A 76 4.60 16.79 0.52
CA GLN A 76 5.34 17.67 -0.39
C GLN A 76 6.78 17.21 -0.64
N GLN A 77 7.27 16.24 0.13
CA GLN A 77 8.59 15.61 -0.05
C GLN A 77 8.45 14.27 -0.79
N ASP A 78 9.56 13.77 -1.32
CA ASP A 78 9.58 12.57 -2.16
C ASP A 78 9.65 11.29 -1.33
N TRP A 79 8.52 10.80 -0.86
CA TRP A 79 8.45 9.55 -0.09
C TRP A 79 7.97 8.36 -0.91
N TYR A 80 8.76 7.28 -0.85
CA TYR A 80 8.39 5.91 -1.22
C TYR A 80 8.44 5.06 0.05
N LEU A 81 7.28 4.75 0.62
CA LEU A 81 7.15 4.07 1.90
C LEU A 81 6.68 2.63 1.68
N GLY A 82 7.35 1.65 2.27
CA GLY A 82 6.94 0.25 2.18
C GLY A 82 8.01 -0.66 2.78
N LYS A 83 7.96 -1.95 2.46
CA LYS A 83 8.91 -2.92 2.98
C LYS A 83 9.39 -3.86 1.87
N PRO A 84 10.72 -4.07 1.72
CA PRO A 84 11.22 -5.10 0.83
C PRO A 84 11.07 -6.47 1.49
N SER A 85 10.68 -7.49 0.74
CA SER A 85 10.73 -8.89 1.18
C SER A 85 12.04 -9.59 0.80
N THR A 86 12.99 -8.88 0.15
CA THR A 86 14.33 -9.40 -0.18
C THR A 86 15.35 -9.05 0.90
N LYS A 87 16.37 -9.90 1.08
CA LYS A 87 17.48 -9.65 2.03
C LYS A 87 18.55 -8.68 1.49
N ALA A 88 18.56 -8.47 0.19
CA ALA A 88 19.52 -7.65 -0.54
C ALA A 88 18.78 -6.90 -1.66
N PRO A 89 19.32 -5.77 -2.15
CA PRO A 89 18.75 -5.09 -3.31
C PRO A 89 18.78 -6.01 -4.52
N LEU A 90 17.83 -5.83 -5.43
CA LEU A 90 17.80 -6.58 -6.68
C LEU A 90 18.91 -6.09 -7.60
N GLU A 91 19.70 -7.02 -8.13
CA GLU A 91 20.71 -6.73 -9.14
C GLU A 91 20.27 -7.22 -10.52
N ILE A 92 20.31 -6.33 -11.50
CA ILE A 92 20.06 -6.64 -12.91
C ILE A 92 21.15 -6.07 -13.80
N ILE A 93 21.31 -6.63 -15.00
CA ILE A 93 22.19 -6.09 -16.04
C ILE A 93 21.37 -5.17 -16.93
N SER A 94 21.89 -3.97 -17.19
CA SER A 94 21.25 -3.03 -18.13
C SER A 94 21.12 -3.66 -19.51
N ARG A 95 19.91 -3.55 -20.08
CA ARG A 95 19.64 -4.02 -21.45
C ARG A 95 20.30 -3.15 -22.51
N GLU A 96 20.57 -1.88 -22.19
CA GLU A 96 21.20 -0.92 -23.09
C GLU A 96 22.72 -1.05 -23.05
N ASN A 97 23.29 -1.27 -21.87
CA ASN A 97 24.72 -1.43 -21.67
C ASN A 97 24.99 -2.69 -20.84
N LYS A 98 25.36 -3.80 -21.51
CA LYS A 98 25.60 -5.10 -20.84
C LYS A 98 26.73 -5.07 -19.81
N SER A 99 27.58 -4.03 -19.79
CA SER A 99 28.62 -3.84 -18.76
C SER A 99 28.09 -3.16 -17.50
N GLN A 100 26.93 -2.51 -17.56
CA GLN A 100 26.35 -1.78 -16.44
C GLN A 100 25.47 -2.70 -15.58
N LYS A 101 25.86 -2.87 -14.33
CA LYS A 101 25.02 -3.47 -13.29
C LYS A 101 24.15 -2.41 -12.63
N ILE A 102 22.90 -2.74 -12.38
CA ILE A 102 21.91 -1.88 -11.75
C ILE A 102 21.46 -2.59 -10.47
N SER A 103 21.58 -1.91 -9.34
CA SER A 103 21.17 -2.39 -8.01
C SER A 103 20.17 -1.42 -7.40
N PHE A 104 19.03 -1.92 -6.91
CA PHE A 104 17.97 -1.11 -6.31
C PHE A 104 17.07 -1.93 -5.38
N TRP A 105 16.47 -1.26 -4.40
CA TRP A 105 15.40 -1.84 -3.59
C TRP A 105 14.03 -1.61 -4.21
N PHE A 106 13.05 -2.37 -3.75
CA PHE A 106 11.65 -2.17 -4.11
C PHE A 106 10.77 -2.56 -2.92
N ALA A 107 9.66 -1.85 -2.73
CA ALA A 107 8.64 -2.29 -1.79
C ALA A 107 7.87 -3.46 -2.42
N THR A 108 7.68 -4.53 -1.65
CA THR A 108 6.96 -5.71 -2.14
C THR A 108 5.47 -5.40 -2.26
N GLY A 109 4.91 -5.63 -3.44
CA GLY A 109 3.51 -5.28 -3.75
C GLY A 109 2.51 -5.89 -2.77
N GLY A 110 2.69 -7.18 -2.44
CA GLY A 110 1.83 -7.92 -1.51
C GLY A 110 1.99 -7.54 -0.03
N ALA A 111 2.96 -6.68 0.34
CA ALA A 111 2.97 -6.03 1.65
C ALA A 111 2.16 -4.73 1.63
N GLY A 112 1.99 -4.13 0.46
CA GLY A 112 1.52 -2.78 0.26
C GLY A 112 2.64 -1.74 0.35
N PHE A 113 2.42 -0.60 -0.31
CA PHE A 113 3.33 0.54 -0.29
C PHE A 113 2.58 1.85 -0.54
N CYS A 114 3.19 2.98 -0.17
CA CYS A 114 2.63 4.31 -0.36
C CYS A 114 3.63 5.26 -1.01
N LEU A 115 3.11 6.13 -1.88
CA LEU A 115 3.82 7.20 -2.55
C LEU A 115 3.25 8.55 -2.11
N SER A 116 4.12 9.47 -1.74
CA SER A 116 3.75 10.87 -1.58
C SER A 116 3.25 11.47 -2.89
N ARG A 117 2.43 12.52 -2.80
CA ARG A 117 2.01 13.28 -3.99
C ARG A 117 3.19 13.84 -4.77
N ALA A 118 4.20 14.39 -4.10
CA ALA A 118 5.37 14.96 -4.76
C ALA A 118 6.12 13.92 -5.60
N LEU A 119 6.34 12.72 -5.04
CA LEU A 119 6.99 11.63 -5.78
C LEU A 119 6.16 11.15 -6.96
N ALA A 120 4.86 10.94 -6.77
CA ALA A 120 3.96 10.50 -7.84
C ALA A 120 3.96 11.47 -9.03
N LEU A 121 4.01 12.79 -8.77
CA LEU A 121 4.13 13.80 -9.83
C LEU A 121 5.48 13.75 -10.54
N LYS A 122 6.57 13.48 -9.82
CA LYS A 122 7.91 13.32 -10.43
C LYS A 122 8.02 12.06 -11.29
N MET A 123 7.22 11.04 -11.00
CA MET A 123 7.15 9.84 -11.84
C MET A 123 6.44 10.07 -13.17
N LEU A 124 5.50 11.04 -13.27
CA LEU A 124 4.73 11.29 -14.49
C LEU A 124 5.58 11.40 -15.78
N PRO A 125 6.61 12.25 -15.86
CA PRO A 125 7.40 12.37 -17.09
C PRO A 125 8.16 11.08 -17.45
N VAL A 126 8.52 10.26 -16.46
CA VAL A 126 9.35 9.05 -16.62
C VAL A 126 8.51 7.80 -16.90
N ALA A 127 7.37 7.66 -16.22
CA ALA A 127 6.57 6.44 -16.18
C ALA A 127 5.09 6.65 -16.56
N GLY A 128 4.64 7.89 -16.73
CA GLY A 128 3.27 8.19 -17.20
C GLY A 128 3.05 7.85 -18.67
N GLY A 129 1.78 7.90 -19.11
CA GLY A 129 1.41 7.73 -20.53
C GLY A 129 1.73 6.35 -21.11
N GLY A 130 1.66 5.29 -20.31
CA GLY A 130 1.99 3.92 -20.74
C GLY A 130 3.48 3.55 -20.63
N LYS A 131 4.38 4.51 -20.36
CA LYS A 131 5.82 4.26 -20.22
C LYS A 131 6.15 3.25 -19.12
N PHE A 132 5.40 3.24 -18.02
CA PHE A 132 5.58 2.26 -16.94
C PHE A 132 5.49 0.82 -17.44
N ILE A 133 4.50 0.52 -18.28
CA ILE A 133 4.31 -0.81 -18.88
C ILE A 133 5.51 -1.16 -19.75
N SER A 134 5.90 -0.24 -20.64
CA SER A 134 7.05 -0.44 -21.53
C SER A 134 8.36 -0.65 -20.77
N ILE A 135 8.55 0.04 -19.63
CA ILE A 135 9.70 -0.18 -18.74
C ILE A 135 9.66 -1.59 -18.16
N GLY A 136 8.53 -2.02 -17.60
CA GLY A 136 8.36 -3.36 -17.03
C GLY A 136 8.60 -4.47 -18.05
N GLU A 137 8.07 -4.33 -19.26
CA GLU A 137 8.30 -5.26 -20.38
C GLU A 137 9.78 -5.30 -20.80
N LYS A 138 10.45 -4.15 -20.83
CA LYS A 138 11.87 -4.03 -21.19
C LYS A 138 12.79 -4.71 -20.19
N ILE A 139 12.56 -4.49 -18.89
CA ILE A 139 13.37 -5.12 -17.83
C ILE A 139 12.91 -6.55 -17.51
N ARG A 140 11.70 -6.93 -17.93
CA ARG A 140 11.05 -8.24 -17.71
C ARG A 140 10.89 -8.56 -16.22
N LEU A 141 10.43 -7.58 -15.44
CA LEU A 141 10.21 -7.71 -14.00
C LEU A 141 8.75 -7.38 -13.64
N PRO A 142 8.24 -7.89 -12.51
CA PRO A 142 6.90 -7.58 -12.02
C PRO A 142 6.66 -6.08 -11.75
N ASP A 143 5.40 -5.68 -11.56
CA ASP A 143 5.02 -4.28 -11.39
C ASP A 143 5.65 -3.61 -10.16
N ASP A 144 5.74 -4.30 -9.03
CA ASP A 144 6.35 -3.77 -7.80
C ASP A 144 7.87 -3.60 -7.93
N VAL A 145 8.53 -4.55 -8.60
CA VAL A 145 9.95 -4.43 -8.98
C VAL A 145 10.15 -3.28 -9.97
N THR A 146 9.25 -3.13 -10.95
CA THR A 146 9.27 -2.01 -11.90
C THR A 146 9.08 -0.68 -11.19
N MET A 147 8.24 -0.63 -10.16
CA MET A 147 8.08 0.54 -9.28
C MET A 147 9.39 0.92 -8.60
N GLY A 148 10.07 -0.05 -7.99
CA GLY A 148 11.41 0.14 -7.43
C GLY A 148 12.41 0.64 -8.48
N TYR A 149 12.46 0.02 -9.65
CA TYR A 149 13.36 0.44 -10.73
C TYR A 149 13.14 1.91 -11.14
N VAL A 150 11.88 2.33 -11.30
CA VAL A 150 11.57 3.73 -11.63
C VAL A 150 11.99 4.67 -10.50
N ILE A 151 11.64 4.36 -9.26
CA ILE A 151 11.82 5.29 -8.14
C ILE A 151 13.28 5.32 -7.65
N GLU A 152 13.86 4.17 -7.35
CA GLU A 152 15.20 4.04 -6.78
C GLU A 152 16.28 4.26 -7.84
N HIS A 153 16.15 3.62 -9.00
CA HIS A 153 17.20 3.68 -10.02
C HIS A 153 17.07 4.91 -10.93
N LEU A 154 15.88 5.20 -11.49
CA LEU A 154 15.73 6.33 -12.41
C LEU A 154 15.58 7.67 -11.68
N LEU A 155 14.74 7.74 -10.64
CA LEU A 155 14.50 8.98 -9.90
C LEU A 155 15.45 9.21 -8.71
N ARG A 156 16.28 8.22 -8.36
CA ARG A 156 17.26 8.29 -7.25
C ARG A 156 16.60 8.63 -5.92
N LYS A 157 15.45 8.03 -5.65
CA LYS A 157 14.72 8.18 -4.39
C LYS A 157 14.71 6.85 -3.64
N PRO A 158 15.36 6.77 -2.47
CA PRO A 158 15.44 5.51 -1.74
C PRO A 158 14.07 5.11 -1.18
N LEU A 159 13.83 3.81 -1.13
CA LEU A 159 12.76 3.21 -0.36
C LEU A 159 12.98 3.53 1.12
N THR A 160 11.98 4.15 1.73
CA THR A 160 11.91 4.31 3.18
C THR A 160 11.23 3.07 3.75
N VAL A 161 12.01 2.27 4.48
CA VAL A 161 11.52 1.02 5.06
C VAL A 161 10.58 1.30 6.22
N ILE A 162 9.38 0.74 6.14
CA ILE A 162 8.36 0.79 7.18
C ILE A 162 8.03 -0.65 7.59
N ASP A 163 8.56 -1.09 8.73
CA ASP A 163 8.48 -2.49 9.17
C ASP A 163 7.05 -3.00 9.44
N GLN A 164 6.10 -2.07 9.59
CA GLN A 164 4.71 -2.37 9.86
C GLN A 164 3.90 -2.83 8.64
N PHE A 165 4.48 -2.82 7.44
CA PHE A 165 3.88 -3.49 6.27
C PHE A 165 4.29 -4.97 6.25
N HIS A 166 3.37 -5.89 5.99
CA HIS A 166 3.63 -7.33 6.02
C HIS A 166 3.03 -8.03 4.81
N SER A 167 3.86 -8.77 4.06
CA SER A 167 3.41 -9.64 2.96
C SER A 167 3.33 -11.09 3.40
N HIS A 168 2.59 -11.92 2.66
CA HIS A 168 2.56 -13.37 2.88
C HIS A 168 3.88 -14.09 2.57
N PHE A 169 4.95 -13.38 2.17
CA PHE A 169 6.31 -13.93 2.15
C PHE A 169 6.96 -13.94 3.53
N GLU A 170 6.35 -13.27 4.51
CA GLU A 170 6.72 -13.37 5.92
C GLU A 170 5.85 -14.43 6.62
N PRO A 171 6.38 -15.17 7.60
CA PRO A 171 5.59 -16.10 8.40
C PRO A 171 4.59 -15.32 9.29
N MET A 172 3.33 -15.21 8.84
CA MET A 172 2.27 -14.43 9.51
C MET A 172 2.05 -14.86 10.97
N LYS A 173 2.27 -16.13 11.28
CA LYS A 173 2.21 -16.67 12.65
C LYS A 173 3.19 -16.03 13.65
N PHE A 174 4.23 -15.34 13.19
CA PHE A 174 5.22 -14.68 14.06
C PHE A 174 4.85 -13.24 14.42
N ILE A 175 3.85 -12.65 13.75
CA ILE A 175 3.31 -11.36 14.18
C ILE A 175 2.49 -11.59 15.45
N ARG A 176 2.97 -11.04 16.56
CA ARG A 176 2.39 -11.28 17.88
C ARG A 176 1.08 -10.50 18.04
N GLN A 177 0.08 -11.12 18.66
CA GLN A 177 -1.26 -10.54 18.82
C GLN A 177 -1.23 -9.18 19.50
N GLU A 178 -0.40 -9.02 20.52
CA GLU A 178 -0.22 -7.79 21.29
C GLU A 178 0.31 -6.63 20.44
N THR A 179 1.07 -6.88 19.36
CA THR A 179 1.60 -5.81 18.49
C THR A 179 0.74 -5.56 17.25
N MET A 180 -0.34 -6.32 17.04
CA MET A 180 -1.16 -6.21 15.82
C MET A 180 -1.77 -4.82 15.61
N HIS A 181 -2.14 -4.13 16.70
CA HIS A 181 -2.67 -2.77 16.64
C HIS A 181 -1.66 -1.72 16.12
N GLU A 182 -0.37 -2.06 16.17
CA GLU A 182 0.73 -1.22 15.68
C GLU A 182 1.11 -1.53 14.23
N GLN A 183 0.58 -2.60 13.62
CA GLN A 183 0.89 -2.96 12.24
C GLN A 183 -0.04 -2.25 11.24
N ILE A 184 0.45 -2.00 10.02
CA ILE A 184 -0.28 -1.31 8.95
C ILE A 184 -1.01 -2.33 8.08
N THR A 185 -0.30 -3.34 7.59
CA THR A 185 -0.89 -4.38 6.73
C THR A 185 -0.63 -5.77 7.27
N PHE A 186 -1.48 -6.69 6.85
CA PHE A 186 -1.29 -8.12 7.01
C PHE A 186 -1.72 -8.77 5.70
N SER A 187 -1.21 -9.96 5.43
CA SER A 187 -1.58 -10.75 4.26
C SER A 187 -1.84 -12.19 4.68
N TYR A 188 -2.24 -13.02 3.74
CA TYR A 188 -2.34 -14.47 3.93
C TYR A 188 -1.98 -15.17 2.62
N SER A 189 -1.58 -16.44 2.72
CA SER A 189 -1.45 -17.29 1.54
C SER A 189 -1.86 -18.72 1.86
N ARG A 190 -2.27 -19.44 0.82
CA ARG A 190 -2.59 -20.86 0.90
C ARG A 190 -1.77 -21.61 -0.14
N TYR A 191 -0.78 -22.37 0.32
CA TYR A 191 0.09 -23.17 -0.54
C TYR A 191 -0.56 -24.51 -0.91
N SER A 192 -1.30 -25.10 0.03
CA SER A 192 -2.00 -26.37 -0.20
C SER A 192 -3.27 -26.49 0.66
N LYS A 193 -3.94 -27.64 0.64
CA LYS A 193 -5.10 -27.88 1.53
C LYS A 193 -4.74 -27.73 3.01
N ASN A 194 -3.53 -28.15 3.39
CA ASN A 194 -3.09 -28.23 4.79
C ASN A 194 -2.01 -27.20 5.16
N GLU A 195 -1.46 -26.47 4.18
CA GLU A 195 -0.42 -25.48 4.40
C GLU A 195 -0.94 -24.08 4.10
N VAL A 196 -1.14 -23.32 5.17
CA VAL A 196 -1.63 -21.94 5.15
C VAL A 196 -0.66 -21.05 5.91
N ASN A 197 -0.40 -19.87 5.35
CA ASN A 197 0.30 -18.80 6.04
C ASN A 197 -0.73 -17.75 6.45
N VAL A 198 -1.13 -17.81 7.73
CA VAL A 198 -2.14 -16.93 8.31
C VAL A 198 -1.70 -16.47 9.70
N LEU A 199 -2.34 -15.43 10.21
CA LEU A 199 -2.05 -14.88 11.53
C LEU A 199 -2.39 -15.86 12.64
N LYS A 200 -1.58 -15.85 13.70
CA LYS A 200 -1.93 -16.50 14.96
C LYS A 200 -2.70 -15.49 15.82
N VAL A 201 -4.02 -15.52 15.71
CA VAL A 201 -4.94 -14.62 16.42
C VAL A 201 -6.12 -15.40 16.97
N ASP A 202 -6.56 -15.09 18.17
CA ASP A 202 -7.76 -15.66 18.78
C ASP A 202 -9.04 -15.07 18.16
N GLY A 203 -10.14 -15.83 18.11
CA GLY A 203 -11.40 -15.34 17.55
C GLY A 203 -12.25 -16.44 16.92
N PHE A 204 -12.73 -16.19 15.70
CA PHE A 204 -13.65 -17.08 14.98
C PHE A 204 -13.01 -18.44 14.66
N ASP A 205 -13.84 -19.46 14.47
CA ASP A 205 -13.42 -20.78 13.96
C ASP A 205 -12.78 -20.64 12.57
N SER A 206 -11.65 -21.30 12.33
CA SER A 206 -10.91 -21.22 11.06
C SER A 206 -11.69 -21.68 9.83
N ARG A 207 -12.80 -22.41 9.99
CA ARG A 207 -13.71 -22.75 8.89
C ARG A 207 -14.54 -21.54 8.43
N LEU A 208 -14.87 -20.64 9.36
CA LEU A 208 -15.61 -19.40 9.07
C LEU A 208 -14.66 -18.26 8.71
N ASP A 209 -13.47 -18.23 9.31
CA ASP A 209 -12.45 -17.21 9.10
C ASP A 209 -11.10 -17.84 8.71
N PRO A 210 -11.00 -18.40 7.48
CA PRO A 210 -9.80 -19.10 7.03
C PRO A 210 -8.60 -18.19 6.80
N THR A 211 -8.82 -16.89 6.55
CA THR A 211 -7.74 -15.90 6.38
C THR A 211 -7.30 -15.26 7.70
N ARG A 212 -8.10 -15.45 8.77
CA ARG A 212 -7.95 -14.83 10.09
C ARG A 212 -8.25 -13.33 10.12
N PHE A 213 -8.73 -12.75 9.02
CA PHE A 213 -8.99 -11.31 8.92
C PHE A 213 -10.22 -10.88 9.70
N LEU A 214 -11.24 -11.74 9.85
CA LEU A 214 -12.40 -11.39 10.66
C LEU A 214 -12.03 -11.35 12.15
N SER A 215 -11.24 -12.31 12.60
CA SER A 215 -10.69 -12.37 13.97
C SER A 215 -9.77 -11.19 14.24
N LEU A 216 -8.86 -10.87 13.31
CA LEU A 216 -8.03 -9.67 13.39
C LEU A 216 -8.88 -8.40 13.45
N HIS A 217 -9.92 -8.29 12.62
CA HIS A 217 -10.79 -7.12 12.63
C HIS A 217 -11.44 -6.91 13.99
N CYS A 218 -11.91 -7.98 14.62
CA CYS A 218 -12.51 -7.92 15.94
C CYS A 218 -11.50 -7.69 17.07
N LEU A 219 -10.25 -8.14 16.91
CA LEU A 219 -9.16 -7.75 17.81
C LEU A 219 -8.91 -6.23 17.77
N LEU A 220 -8.89 -5.64 16.56
CA LEU A 220 -8.60 -4.22 16.37
C LEU A 220 -9.80 -3.30 16.67
N PHE A 221 -11.01 -3.80 16.50
CA PHE A 221 -12.26 -3.04 16.59
C PHE A 221 -13.33 -3.78 17.41
N SER A 222 -12.97 -4.19 18.62
CA SER A 222 -13.81 -5.02 19.51
C SER A 222 -15.18 -4.42 19.87
N TYR A 223 -15.35 -3.12 19.68
CA TYR A 223 -16.62 -2.42 19.93
C TYR A 223 -17.70 -2.72 18.89
N LEU A 224 -17.38 -3.39 17.78
CA LEU A 224 -18.34 -3.72 16.73
C LEU A 224 -19.26 -4.87 17.14
N SER A 225 -20.55 -4.75 16.85
CA SER A 225 -21.60 -5.63 17.38
C SER A 225 -21.54 -7.08 16.88
N PHE A 226 -20.93 -7.34 15.73
CA PHE A 226 -20.78 -8.69 15.19
C PHE A 226 -19.56 -9.44 15.74
N CYS A 227 -18.71 -8.76 16.52
CA CYS A 227 -17.54 -9.38 17.10
C CYS A 227 -17.94 -10.29 18.28
N PRO A 228 -17.39 -11.51 18.34
CA PRO A 228 -17.60 -12.40 19.48
C PRO A 228 -17.08 -11.70 20.73
N ARG A 229 -17.84 -11.81 21.82
CA ARG A 229 -17.48 -11.29 23.14
C ARG A 229 -16.74 -12.34 23.94
#